data_AF-A0A2S7Q8N8-F1
#
_entry.id   AF-A0A2S7Q8N8-F1
#
_cell.length_a   1.000
_cell.length_b   1.000
_cell.length_c   1.000
_cell.angle_alpha   90.00
_cell.angle_beta   90.00
_cell.angle_gamma   90.00
#
_symmetry.space_group_name_H-M   'P 1'
#
loop_
_entity.id
_entity.type
_entity.pdbx_description
1 polymer ?
#
loop_
_entity_poly.entity_id
_entity_poly.type
_entity_poly.pdbx_seq_one_letter_code
_entity_poly.pdbx_strand_id
1 'polypeptide(L)'
;MKLPYLQAVIREGLRQHPPITQLRERESPPGGCTLPNGEFIPGGVFVGLNAWGTQLHPVYGEDAHIFRPERWLPENYNDNGKQLEAMGKVYELIFGHGMTRCLGIPIAMMNLNKMLVEMSRRYDIQCINPQKPWKSSCYGIFF
;
A
#
# COMPACT_ATOMS: atom_id res chain seq x y z
N MET A 1 -0.38 -21.38 8.89
CA MET A 1 -0.53 -20.68 10.19
C MET A 1 -1.51 -19.53 9.98
N LYS A 2 -2.62 -19.45 10.73
CA LYS A 2 -3.59 -18.35 10.61
C LYS A 2 -3.23 -17.27 11.63
N LEU A 3 -2.46 -16.26 11.23
CA LEU A 3 -2.11 -15.09 12.05
C LEU A 3 -2.79 -13.83 11.47
N PRO A 4 -4.10 -13.65 11.69
CA PRO A 4 -4.87 -12.58 11.03
C PRO A 4 -4.35 -11.20 11.40
N TYR A 5 -4.02 -10.98 12.68
CA TYR A 5 -3.47 -9.70 13.13
C TYR A 5 -2.10 -9.40 12.52
N LEU A 6 -1.24 -10.41 12.33
CA LEU A 6 0.03 -10.22 11.64
C LEU A 6 -0.18 -9.79 10.18
N GLN A 7 -1.15 -10.39 9.48
CA GLN A 7 -1.46 -9.97 8.10
C GLN A 7 -1.96 -8.54 8.05
N ALA A 8 -2.79 -8.16 9.03
CA ALA A 8 -3.28 -6.80 9.20
C ALA A 8 -2.13 -5.79 9.42
N VAL A 9 -1.18 -6.12 10.30
CA VAL A 9 0.03 -5.31 10.55
C VAL A 9 0.88 -5.16 9.29
N ILE A 10 1.10 -6.25 8.54
CA ILE A 10 1.89 -6.21 7.29
C ILE A 10 1.19 -5.32 6.25
N ARG A 11 -0.12 -5.49 6.04
CA ARG A 11 -0.90 -4.69 5.08
C ARG A 11 -0.88 -3.22 5.45
N GLU A 12 -1.13 -2.88 6.71
CA GLU A 12 -1.13 -1.49 7.16
C GLU A 12 0.26 -0.86 7.11
N GLY A 13 1.31 -1.64 7.38
CA GLY A 13 2.70 -1.20 7.26
C GLY A 13 3.07 -0.84 5.83
N LEU A 14 2.74 -1.72 4.88
CA LEU A 14 2.97 -1.50 3.45
C LEU A 14 2.10 -0.36 2.88
N ARG A 15 0.89 -0.15 3.41
CA ARG A 15 0.03 0.98 3.06
C ARG A 15 0.65 2.31 3.49
N GLN A 16 1.05 2.41 4.76
CA GLN A 16 1.61 3.65 5.33
C GLN A 16 3.01 3.96 4.80
N HIS A 17 3.80 2.91 4.52
CA HIS A 17 5.15 3.03 4.01
C HIS A 17 5.32 2.15 2.75
N PRO A 18 4.79 2.60 1.59
CA PRO A 18 4.99 1.89 0.34
C PRO A 18 6.49 1.72 0.04
N PRO A 19 6.97 0.51 -0.27
CA PRO A 19 8.41 0.27 -0.51
C PRO A 19 8.99 1.05 -1.70
N ILE A 20 8.14 1.42 -2.67
CA ILE A 20 8.50 2.19 -3.86
C ILE A 20 7.51 3.35 -4.00
N THR A 21 8.03 4.57 -4.00
CA THR A 21 7.25 5.83 -4.10
C THR A 21 7.49 6.58 -5.41
N GLN A 22 8.32 6.05 -6.31
CA GLN A 22 8.53 6.61 -7.64
C GLN A 22 7.20 6.72 -8.40
N LEU A 23 7.04 7.80 -9.17
CA LEU A 23 5.93 7.98 -10.11
C LEU A 23 5.96 6.85 -11.13
N ARG A 24 5.03 5.90 -11.01
CA ARG A 24 4.89 4.78 -11.94
C ARG A 24 4.19 5.25 -13.22
N GLU A 25 4.91 5.98 -14.04
CA GLU A 25 4.34 6.65 -15.21
C GLU A 25 3.97 5.70 -16.35
N ARG A 26 2.91 6.07 -17.05
CA ARG A 26 2.44 5.46 -18.29
C ARG A 26 2.25 6.57 -19.30
N GLU A 27 2.79 6.37 -20.49
CA GLU A 27 2.48 7.24 -21.61
C GLU A 27 1.09 6.86 -22.16
N SER A 28 0.23 7.86 -22.30
CA SER A 28 -1.06 7.70 -22.99
C SER A 28 -0.83 7.30 -24.46
N PRO A 29 -1.70 6.45 -25.05
CA PRO A 29 -1.56 6.05 -26.44
C PRO A 29 -1.64 7.25 -27.40
N PRO A 30 -1.13 7.16 -28.65
CA PRO A 30 -1.10 8.29 -29.58
C PRO A 30 -2.45 8.98 -29.83
N GLY A 31 -3.56 8.23 -29.76
CA GLY A 31 -4.92 8.76 -29.90
C GLY A 31 -5.53 9.37 -28.63
N GLY A 32 -4.78 9.40 -27.52
CA GLY A 32 -5.29 9.74 -26.20
C GLY A 32 -6.18 8.66 -25.59
N CYS A 33 -6.67 8.90 -24.38
CA CYS A 33 -7.62 8.02 -23.71
C CYS A 33 -8.62 8.80 -22.86
N THR A 34 -9.86 8.30 -22.77
CA THR A 34 -10.87 8.87 -21.88
C THR A 34 -10.96 8.03 -20.62
N LEU A 35 -10.83 8.68 -19.46
CA LEU A 35 -10.97 8.07 -18.15
C LEU A 35 -12.45 7.76 -17.83
N PRO A 36 -12.73 6.86 -16.87
CA PRO A 36 -14.11 6.52 -16.49
C PRO A 36 -14.95 7.70 -15.99
N ASN A 37 -14.32 8.78 -15.51
CA ASN A 37 -14.97 10.01 -15.09
C ASN A 37 -15.25 10.98 -16.25
N GLY A 38 -14.93 10.60 -17.49
CA GLY A 38 -15.13 11.40 -18.71
C GLY A 38 -13.98 12.32 -19.07
N GLU A 39 -12.94 12.42 -18.26
CA GLU A 39 -11.76 13.25 -18.56
C GLU A 39 -10.95 12.65 -19.71
N PHE A 40 -10.59 13.47 -20.70
CA PHE A 40 -9.76 13.05 -21.83
C PHE A 40 -8.30 13.42 -21.61
N ILE A 41 -7.41 12.44 -21.76
CA ILE A 41 -5.97 12.58 -21.72
C ILE A 41 -5.45 12.55 -23.17
N PRO A 42 -4.84 13.65 -23.66
CA PRO A 42 -4.22 13.67 -24.99
C PRO A 42 -3.12 12.62 -25.13
N GLY A 43 -2.81 12.19 -26.36
CA GLY A 43 -1.72 11.26 -26.61
C GLY A 43 -0.34 11.81 -26.28
N GLY A 44 0.60 10.93 -25.91
CA GLY A 44 1.97 11.30 -25.50
C GLY A 44 2.11 11.93 -24.11
N VAL A 45 1.05 11.94 -23.29
CA VAL A 45 1.10 12.43 -21.90
C VAL A 45 1.56 11.33 -20.95
N PHE A 46 2.55 11.62 -20.11
CA PHE A 46 2.95 10.76 -19.00
C PHE A 46 2.01 10.94 -17.80
N VAL A 47 1.38 9.86 -17.38
CA VAL A 47 0.46 9.81 -16.24
C VAL A 47 1.07 8.91 -15.17
N GLY A 48 1.39 9.47 -14.01
CA GLY A 48 1.99 8.76 -12.89
C GLY A 48 1.05 8.62 -11.69
N LEU A 49 1.22 7.52 -10.95
CA LEU A 49 0.56 7.31 -9.67
C LEU A 49 1.47 7.77 -8.53
N ASN A 50 0.98 8.67 -7.66
CA ASN A 50 1.63 8.94 -6.39
C ASN A 50 1.27 7.84 -5.39
N ALA A 51 2.15 6.85 -5.20
CA ALA A 51 1.88 5.69 -4.37
C ALA A 51 1.46 6.08 -2.94
N TRP A 52 2.14 7.05 -2.31
CA TRP A 52 1.83 7.46 -0.94
C TRP A 52 0.47 8.19 -0.84
N GLY A 53 0.22 9.15 -1.74
CA GLY A 53 -1.04 9.87 -1.80
C GLY A 53 -2.23 8.96 -2.07
N THR A 54 -2.07 7.95 -2.93
CA THR A 54 -3.10 6.92 -3.17
C THR A 54 -3.44 6.13 -1.91
N GLN A 55 -2.48 5.88 -1.03
CA GLN A 55 -2.74 5.17 0.23
C GLN A 55 -3.43 6.05 1.29
N LEU A 56 -3.66 7.34 1.02
CA LEU A 56 -4.51 8.24 1.81
C LEU A 56 -5.93 8.37 1.24
N HIS A 57 -6.30 7.54 0.26
CA HIS A 57 -7.61 7.57 -0.37
C HIS A 57 -8.76 7.45 0.67
N PRO A 58 -9.88 8.18 0.50
CA PRO A 58 -10.99 8.19 1.45
C PRO A 58 -11.60 6.81 1.77
N VAL A 59 -11.35 5.82 0.92
CA VAL A 59 -11.74 4.41 1.17
C VAL A 59 -11.19 3.90 2.51
N TYR A 60 -10.08 4.43 3.02
CA TYR A 60 -9.54 4.00 4.31
C TYR A 60 -10.20 4.69 5.51
N GLY A 61 -11.02 5.72 5.31
CA GLY A 61 -11.60 6.57 6.36
C GLY A 61 -10.76 7.81 6.69
N GLU A 62 -11.29 8.70 7.53
CA GLU A 62 -10.66 9.96 7.92
C GLU A 62 -9.30 9.78 8.64
N ASP A 63 -9.14 8.64 9.30
CA ASP A 63 -7.92 8.23 10.00
C ASP A 63 -6.95 7.44 9.10
N ALA A 64 -7.01 7.63 7.77
CA ALA A 64 -6.10 7.01 6.82
C ALA A 64 -4.62 7.31 7.11
N HIS A 65 -4.30 8.42 7.77
CA HIS A 65 -2.95 8.79 8.17
C HIS A 65 -2.47 8.08 9.46
N ILE A 66 -3.38 7.42 10.19
CA ILE A 66 -3.07 6.67 11.41
C ILE A 66 -2.73 5.22 11.04
N PHE A 67 -1.67 4.67 11.66
CA PHE A 67 -1.37 3.25 11.57
C PHE A 67 -2.37 2.47 12.43
N ARG A 68 -3.36 1.83 11.81
CA ARG A 68 -4.38 1.02 12.49
C ARG A 68 -4.57 -0.34 11.79
N PRO A 69 -3.80 -1.37 12.16
CA PRO A 69 -3.92 -2.72 11.59
C PRO A 69 -5.35 -3.26 11.59
N GLU A 70 -6.13 -2.96 12.62
CA GLU A 70 -7.50 -3.43 12.83
C GLU A 70 -8.40 -3.13 11.64
N ARG A 71 -8.10 -2.09 10.84
CA ARG A 71 -8.81 -1.77 9.60
C ARG A 71 -8.85 -2.92 8.58
N TRP A 72 -7.96 -3.89 8.69
CA TRP A 72 -7.91 -5.05 7.79
C TRP A 72 -8.66 -6.27 8.32
N LEU A 73 -9.29 -6.16 9.48
CA LEU A 73 -10.02 -7.23 10.13
C LEU A 73 -11.51 -7.19 9.70
N PRO A 74 -12.07 -8.29 9.14
CA PRO A 74 -13.45 -8.35 8.67
C PRO A 74 -14.50 -8.00 9.73
N GLU A 75 -14.25 -8.36 10.98
CA GLU A 75 -15.14 -8.12 12.12
C GLU A 75 -15.45 -6.64 12.39
N ASN A 76 -14.67 -5.70 11.83
CA ASN A 76 -14.92 -4.27 11.96
C ASN A 76 -15.97 -3.73 10.96
N TYR A 77 -16.47 -4.57 10.05
CA TYR A 77 -17.39 -4.15 8.99
C TYR A 77 -18.61 -5.07 8.91
N ASN A 78 -19.79 -4.48 8.95
CA ASN A 78 -21.08 -5.18 8.80
C ASN A 78 -21.60 -5.08 7.35
N ASP A 79 -20.73 -5.29 6.36
CA ASP A 79 -21.03 -5.03 4.95
C ASP A 79 -20.70 -6.21 4.01
N ASN A 80 -20.52 -7.40 4.57
CA ASN A 80 -20.11 -8.61 3.86
C ASN A 80 -18.76 -8.47 3.13
N GLY A 81 -17.86 -7.62 3.63
CA GLY A 81 -16.48 -7.51 3.14
C GLY A 81 -16.30 -6.55 1.97
N LYS A 82 -17.32 -5.79 1.58
CA LYS A 82 -17.24 -4.80 0.48
C LYS A 82 -16.17 -3.75 0.76
N GLN A 83 -16.08 -3.28 1.99
CA GLN A 83 -15.09 -2.30 2.44
C GLN A 83 -13.67 -2.85 2.34
N LEU A 84 -13.45 -4.10 2.76
CA LEU A 84 -12.15 -4.76 2.63
C LEU A 84 -11.75 -4.96 1.15
N GLU A 85 -12.71 -5.30 0.29
CA GLU A 85 -12.48 -5.42 -1.15
C GLU A 85 -12.07 -4.08 -1.77
N ALA A 86 -12.80 -3.01 -1.45
CA ALA A 86 -12.51 -1.66 -1.93
C ALA A 86 -11.14 -1.16 -1.47
N MET A 87 -10.81 -1.34 -0.19
CA MET A 87 -9.50 -1.02 0.37
C MET A 87 -8.39 -1.88 -0.26
N GLY A 88 -8.68 -3.15 -0.54
CA GLY A 88 -7.77 -4.08 -1.21
C GLY A 88 -7.41 -3.62 -2.62
N LYS A 89 -8.39 -3.19 -3.41
CA LYS A 89 -8.17 -2.67 -4.78
C LYS A 89 -7.21 -1.47 -4.79
N VAL A 90 -7.37 -0.53 -3.85
CA VAL A 90 -6.48 0.64 -3.74
C VAL A 90 -5.10 0.25 -3.17
N TYR A 91 -5.06 -0.68 -2.23
CA TYR A 91 -3.82 -1.17 -1.63
C TYR A 91 -2.93 -1.86 -2.65
N GLU A 92 -3.51 -2.69 -3.53
CA GLU A 92 -2.74 -3.42 -4.55
C GLU A 92 -1.97 -2.50 -5.51
N LEU A 93 -2.37 -1.24 -5.66
CA LEU A 93 -1.68 -0.28 -6.52
C LEU A 93 -0.24 0.01 -6.08
N ILE A 94 0.13 -0.22 -4.82
CA ILE A 94 1.54 -0.14 -4.38
C ILE A 94 2.45 -1.15 -5.11
N PHE A 95 1.86 -2.25 -5.56
CA PHE A 95 2.55 -3.30 -6.31
C PHE A 95 2.39 -3.16 -7.83
N GLY A 96 1.71 -2.13 -8.30
CA GLY A 96 1.34 -1.98 -9.71
C GLY A 96 0.17 -2.88 -10.12
N HIS A 97 -0.26 -2.72 -11.37
CA HIS A 97 -1.43 -3.41 -11.92
C HIS A 97 -1.17 -3.91 -13.35
N GLY A 98 -2.03 -4.81 -13.84
CA GLY A 98 -1.97 -5.39 -15.18
C GLY A 98 -0.62 -6.06 -15.47
N MET A 99 -0.06 -5.80 -16.65
CA MET A 99 1.22 -6.37 -17.11
C MET A 99 2.43 -5.96 -16.24
N THR A 100 2.28 -4.92 -15.43
CA THR A 100 3.37 -4.38 -14.59
C THR A 100 3.18 -4.65 -13.11
N ARG A 101 2.24 -5.56 -12.78
CA ARG A 101 2.07 -6.04 -11.42
C ARG A 101 3.34 -6.73 -10.95
N CYS A 102 3.78 -6.39 -9.74
CA CYS A 102 4.98 -6.95 -9.14
C CYS A 102 4.90 -8.48 -9.07
N LEU A 103 5.83 -9.16 -9.74
CA LEU A 103 5.94 -10.62 -9.69
C LEU A 103 6.47 -11.12 -8.33
N GLY A 104 7.15 -10.24 -7.58
CA GLY A 104 7.75 -10.57 -6.30
C GLY A 104 6.79 -10.57 -5.11
N ILE A 105 5.49 -10.26 -5.28
CA ILE A 105 4.53 -10.18 -4.18
C ILE A 105 4.54 -11.46 -3.32
N PRO A 106 4.46 -12.69 -3.86
CA PRO A 106 4.42 -13.90 -3.03
C PRO A 106 5.69 -14.06 -2.20
N ILE A 107 6.85 -13.77 -2.77
CA ILE A 107 8.16 -13.87 -2.11
C ILE A 107 8.29 -12.80 -1.02
N ALA A 108 7.91 -11.55 -1.32
CA ALA A 108 7.94 -10.45 -0.36
C ALA A 108 7.02 -10.75 0.84
N MET A 109 5.79 -11.20 0.59
CA MET A 109 4.85 -11.56 1.66
C MET A 109 5.36 -12.74 2.48
N MET A 110 5.97 -13.76 1.86
CA MET A 110 6.60 -14.87 2.58
C MET A 110 7.72 -14.38 3.50
N ASN A 111 8.61 -13.53 2.99
CA ASN A 111 9.73 -12.98 3.75
C ASN A 111 9.26 -12.10 4.91
N LEU A 112 8.30 -11.20 4.69
CA LEU A 112 7.74 -10.34 5.75
C LEU A 112 7.10 -11.17 6.86
N ASN A 113 6.34 -12.20 6.48
CA ASN A 113 5.75 -13.13 7.44
C ASN A 113 6.82 -13.85 8.27
N LYS A 114 7.83 -14.42 7.61
CA LYS A 114 8.90 -15.16 8.30
C LYS A 114 9.73 -14.25 9.20
N MET A 115 10.11 -13.08 8.69
CA MET A 115 10.93 -12.11 9.40
C MET A 115 10.24 -11.63 10.67
N LEU A 116 9.00 -11.13 10.57
CA LEU A 116 8.28 -10.60 11.73
C LEU A 116 8.05 -11.68 12.79
N VAL A 117 7.70 -12.91 12.40
CA VAL A 117 7.52 -14.02 13.35
C VAL A 117 8.83 -14.39 14.04
N GLU A 118 9.94 -14.55 13.31
CA GLU A 118 11.21 -14.92 13.93
C GLU A 118 11.78 -13.80 14.80
N MET A 119 11.60 -12.54 14.40
CA MET A 119 12.02 -11.40 15.20
C MET A 119 11.27 -11.38 16.54
N SER A 120 9.93 -11.43 16.51
CA SER A 120 9.12 -11.41 17.73
C SER A 120 9.30 -12.65 18.61
N ARG A 121 9.68 -13.80 18.03
CA ARG A 121 9.88 -15.04 18.79
C ARG A 121 11.25 -15.11 19.46
N ARG A 122 12.28 -14.49 18.88
CA ARG A 122 13.68 -14.60 19.34
C ARG A 122 14.15 -13.40 20.15
N TYR A 123 13.50 -12.25 19.98
CA TYR A 123 13.93 -10.99 20.57
C TYR A 123 12.75 -10.26 21.22
N ASP A 124 13.04 -9.56 22.30
CA ASP A 124 12.14 -8.52 22.83
C ASP A 124 12.55 -7.18 22.21
N ILE A 125 11.65 -6.57 21.44
CA ILE A 125 11.93 -5.39 20.62
C ILE A 125 11.37 -4.16 21.34
N GLN A 126 12.22 -3.18 21.61
CA GLN A 126 11.82 -1.95 22.29
C GLN A 126 12.31 -0.71 21.51
N CYS A 127 11.55 0.38 21.61
CA CYS A 127 11.96 1.66 21.04
C CYS A 127 13.10 2.25 21.86
N ILE A 128 14.23 2.56 21.21
CA ILE A 128 15.41 3.15 21.86
C ILE A 128 15.09 4.50 22.52
N ASN A 129 14.28 5.34 21.86
CA ASN A 129 13.85 6.62 22.42
C ASN A 129 12.39 6.93 22.03
N PRO A 130 11.43 6.67 22.94
CA PRO A 130 10.01 6.97 22.70
C PRO A 130 9.71 8.47 22.58
N GLN A 131 10.53 9.33 23.19
CA GLN A 131 10.33 10.78 23.20
C GLN A 131 10.82 11.46 21.91
N LYS A 132 11.67 10.76 21.15
CA LYS A 132 12.20 11.24 19.88
C LYS A 132 11.84 10.25 18.77
N PRO A 133 10.64 10.37 18.17
CA PRO A 133 10.22 9.53 17.06
C PRO A 133 11.24 9.56 15.92
N TRP A 134 11.34 8.44 15.19
CA TRP A 134 12.17 8.38 14.01
C TRP A 134 11.73 9.42 12.97
N LYS A 135 12.66 9.93 12.17
CA LYS A 135 12.33 10.74 10.99
C LYS A 135 12.72 9.93 9.77
N SER A 136 11.74 9.67 8.91
CA SER A 136 11.95 9.01 7.62
C SER A 136 11.72 10.02 6.51
N SER A 137 12.60 10.03 5.52
CA SER A 137 12.44 10.83 4.30
C SER A 137 12.61 9.90 3.12
N CYS A 138 11.56 9.76 2.33
CA CYS A 138 11.56 8.92 1.14
C CYS A 138 11.68 9.83 -0.07
N TYR A 139 12.85 9.83 -0.70
CA TYR A 139 13.10 10.60 -1.93
C TYR A 139 12.72 9.82 -3.19
N GLY A 140 12.13 8.62 -3.07
CA GLY A 140 11.86 7.76 -4.22
C GLY A 140 13.13 7.40 -5.01
N ILE A 141 12.94 6.86 -6.21
CA ILE A 141 14.01 6.64 -7.18
C ILE A 141 13.72 7.60 -8.33
N PHE A 142 14.54 8.65 -8.45
CA PHE A 142 14.53 9.54 -9.61
C PHE A 142 15.63 9.04 -10.55
N PHE A 143 15.26 8.50 -11.71
CA PHE A 143 16.18 8.22 -12.82
C PHE A 143 16.08 9.36 -13.83
#